data_AF-A0A5Q4GRV8-F1
#
_entry.id   AF-A0A5Q4GRV8-F1
#
_cell.length_a   1.000
_cell.length_b   1.000
_cell.length_c   1.000
_cell.angle_alpha   90.00
_cell.angle_beta   90.00
_cell.angle_gamma   90.00
#
_symmetry.space_group_name_H-M   'P 1'
#
loop_
_entity.id
_entity.type
_entity.pdbx_description
1 polymer ?
#
loop_
_entity_poly.entity_id
_entity_poly.type
_entity_poly.pdbx_seq_one_letter_code
_entity_poly.pdbx_strand_id
1 'polypeptide(L)'
;MISLTVAVVSLGYNTWRNETSELHRNWRQAAFEVVIEVNDLQQITLYRRYFHGREDHPFVPVRHAETWITGWGKAAAIRDLTSVLPEPLPASGVALHETWSASIGQLDQGGNAARKAERDMLEALDQTRQATLNLIHQLR
;
A
#
# COMPACT_ATOMS: atom_id res chain seq x y z
N MET A 1 20.10 45.53 -18.22
CA MET A 1 20.49 44.48 -17.26
C MET A 1 19.34 44.02 -16.37
N ILE A 2 18.47 44.93 -15.91
CA ILE A 2 17.29 44.58 -15.09
C ILE A 2 16.36 43.59 -15.82
N SER A 3 16.09 43.77 -17.11
CA SER A 3 15.22 42.87 -17.89
C SER A 3 15.74 41.43 -18.00
N LEU A 4 17.05 41.25 -18.19
CA LEU A 4 17.68 39.94 -18.27
C LEU A 4 17.63 39.23 -16.92
N THR A 5 17.93 39.94 -15.83
CA THR A 5 17.84 39.40 -14.47
C THR A 5 16.41 38.95 -14.14
N VAL A 6 15.41 39.77 -14.47
CA VAL A 6 13.99 39.43 -14.26
C VAL A 6 13.59 38.20 -15.09
N ALA A 7 14.05 38.09 -16.34
CA ALA A 7 13.76 36.92 -17.17
C ALA A 7 14.35 35.62 -16.62
N VAL A 8 15.60 35.64 -16.16
CA VAL A 8 16.27 34.45 -15.57
C VAL A 8 15.60 34.02 -14.27
N VAL A 9 15.25 34.98 -13.40
CA VAL A 9 14.55 34.68 -12.13
C VAL A 9 13.15 34.15 -12.40
N SER A 10 12.40 34.74 -13.34
CA SER A 10 11.06 34.28 -13.70
C SER A 10 11.06 32.87 -14.29
N LEU A 11 12.05 32.53 -15.11
CA LEU A 11 12.19 31.18 -15.67
C LEU A 11 12.51 30.16 -14.58
N GLY A 12 13.50 30.46 -13.72
CA GLY A 12 13.87 29.58 -12.62
C GLY A 12 12.72 29.31 -11.65
N TYR A 13 11.94 30.34 -11.30
CA TYR A 13 10.76 30.19 -10.46
C TYR A 13 9.69 29.31 -11.12
N ASN A 14 9.39 29.53 -12.40
CA ASN A 14 8.42 28.71 -13.13
C ASN A 14 8.85 27.25 -13.24
N THR A 15 10.13 26.98 -13.52
CA THR A 15 10.66 25.61 -13.60
C THR A 15 10.55 24.90 -12.25
N TRP A 16 11.03 25.53 -11.17
CA TRP A 16 10.97 24.94 -9.83
C TRP A 16 9.52 24.66 -9.38
N ARG A 17 8.62 25.61 -9.61
CA ARG A 17 7.19 25.43 -9.31
C ARG A 17 6.60 24.27 -10.11
N ASN A 18 6.94 24.15 -11.39
CA ASN A 18 6.40 23.10 -12.24
C ASN A 18 6.87 21.71 -11.80
N GLU A 19 8.17 21.55 -11.52
CA GLU A 19 8.76 20.31 -11.04
C GLU A 19 8.15 19.86 -9.70
N THR A 20 7.93 20.80 -8.77
CA THR A 20 7.26 20.53 -7.49
C THR A 20 5.82 20.06 -7.69
N SER A 21 5.08 20.70 -8.61
CA SER A 21 3.69 20.31 -8.92
C SER A 21 3.61 18.93 -9.59
N GLU A 22 4.56 18.60 -10.44
CA GLU A 22 4.64 17.30 -11.10
C GLU A 22 4.99 16.20 -10.08
N LEU A 23 5.95 16.44 -9.19
CA LEU A 23 6.30 15.54 -8.11
C LEU A 23 5.09 15.23 -7.22
N HIS A 24 4.36 16.27 -6.78
CA HIS A 24 3.15 16.10 -5.97
C HIS A 24 2.04 15.33 -6.72
N ARG A 25 1.93 15.49 -8.04
CA ARG A 25 0.97 14.74 -8.84
C ARG A 25 1.33 13.26 -8.91
N ASN A 26 2.61 12.95 -9.14
CA ASN A 26 3.11 11.57 -9.20
C ASN A 26 2.95 10.85 -7.86
N TRP A 27 3.32 11.53 -6.76
CA TRP A 27 3.13 10.98 -5.42
C TRP A 27 1.67 10.75 -5.08
N ARG A 28 0.77 11.66 -5.47
CA ARG A 28 -0.67 11.48 -5.23
C ARG A 28 -1.22 10.27 -5.99
N GLN A 29 -0.82 10.09 -7.24
CA GLN A 29 -1.24 8.95 -8.03
C GLN A 29 -0.77 7.63 -7.40
N ALA A 30 0.52 7.53 -7.07
CA ALA A 30 1.07 6.34 -6.41
C ALA A 30 0.43 6.10 -5.03
N ALA A 31 0.18 7.16 -4.24
CA ALA A 31 -0.47 7.04 -2.94
C ALA A 31 -1.90 6.51 -3.03
N PHE A 32 -2.69 6.92 -4.02
CA PHE A 32 -4.03 6.35 -4.21
C PHE A 32 -3.98 4.88 -4.61
N GLU A 33 -3.02 4.50 -5.45
CA GLU A 33 -2.82 3.09 -5.81
C GLU A 33 -2.46 2.25 -4.57
N VAL A 34 -1.58 2.75 -3.69
CA VAL A 34 -1.25 2.08 -2.43
C VAL A 34 -2.50 1.86 -1.56
N VAL A 35 -3.40 2.84 -1.45
CA VAL A 35 -4.64 2.68 -0.65
C VAL A 35 -5.53 1.57 -1.21
N ILE A 36 -5.66 1.47 -2.53
CA ILE A 36 -6.45 0.43 -3.20
C ILE A 36 -5.83 -0.95 -2.92
N GLU A 37 -4.52 -1.08 -3.15
CA GLU A 37 -3.80 -2.34 -2.95
C GLU A 37 -3.83 -2.81 -1.48
N VAL A 38 -3.69 -1.89 -0.53
CA VAL A 38 -3.84 -2.17 0.91
C VAL A 38 -5.25 -2.68 1.24
N ASN A 39 -6.30 -2.07 0.66
CA ASN A 39 -7.67 -2.53 0.90
C ASN A 39 -7.92 -3.92 0.32
N ASP A 40 -7.40 -4.21 -0.87
CA ASP A 40 -7.53 -5.52 -1.49
C ASP A 40 -6.80 -6.60 -0.67
N LEU A 41 -5.59 -6.31 -0.18
CA LEU A 41 -4.86 -7.25 0.68
C LEU A 41 -5.58 -7.47 2.03
N GLN A 42 -6.25 -6.46 2.56
CA GLN A 42 -7.11 -6.63 3.75
C GLN A 42 -8.26 -7.60 3.46
N GLN A 43 -8.94 -7.46 2.33
CA GLN A 43 -10.01 -8.38 1.94
C GLN A 43 -9.50 -9.81 1.80
N ILE A 44 -8.33 -10.01 1.20
CA ILE A 44 -7.69 -11.33 1.07
C ILE A 44 -7.35 -11.91 2.45
N THR A 45 -6.80 -11.10 3.35
CA THR A 45 -6.45 -11.49 4.72
C THR A 45 -7.69 -11.99 5.48
N LEU A 46 -8.77 -11.20 5.47
CA LEU A 46 -10.03 -11.55 6.12
C LEU A 46 -10.69 -12.76 5.46
N TYR A 47 -10.65 -12.82 4.12
CA TYR A 47 -11.17 -13.96 3.37
C TYR A 47 -10.50 -15.26 3.82
N ARG A 48 -9.16 -15.31 3.80
CA ARG A 48 -8.40 -16.48 4.26
C ARG A 48 -8.73 -16.83 5.71
N ARG A 49 -8.78 -15.84 6.58
CA ARG A 49 -9.04 -16.05 8.00
C ARG A 49 -10.41 -16.70 8.29
N TYR A 50 -11.46 -16.30 7.58
CA TYR A 50 -12.84 -16.65 7.92
C TYR A 50 -13.50 -17.66 6.96
N PHE A 51 -12.98 -17.78 5.75
CA PHE A 51 -13.57 -18.60 4.67
C PHE A 51 -12.65 -19.71 4.15
N HIS A 52 -11.39 -19.79 4.61
CA HIS A 52 -10.55 -20.95 4.34
C HIS A 52 -11.24 -22.26 4.76
N GLY A 53 -11.24 -23.25 3.87
CA GLY A 53 -11.87 -24.55 4.12
C GLY A 53 -13.40 -24.53 4.09
N ARG A 54 -14.02 -23.42 3.69
CA ARG A 54 -15.47 -23.27 3.45
C ARG A 54 -15.80 -22.98 1.98
N GLU A 55 -14.91 -23.43 1.10
CA GLU A 55 -14.92 -23.14 -0.35
C GLU A 55 -16.06 -23.83 -1.09
N ASP A 56 -16.64 -24.89 -0.52
CA ASP A 56 -17.81 -25.58 -1.08
C ASP A 56 -19.13 -24.83 -0.81
N HIS A 57 -19.08 -23.69 -0.10
CA HIS A 57 -20.27 -22.90 0.15
C HIS A 57 -20.68 -22.14 -1.13
N PRO A 58 -21.93 -22.29 -1.63
CA PRO A 58 -22.35 -21.78 -2.94
C PRO A 58 -22.28 -20.25 -3.09
N PHE A 59 -22.09 -19.53 -1.99
CA PHE A 59 -21.95 -18.07 -1.95
C PHE A 59 -20.50 -17.58 -1.76
N VAL A 60 -19.50 -18.48 -1.82
CA VAL A 60 -18.07 -18.16 -1.67
C VAL A 60 -17.38 -18.29 -3.03
N PRO A 61 -17.15 -17.18 -3.76
CA PRO A 61 -16.75 -17.24 -5.17
C PRO A 61 -15.25 -17.50 -5.42
N VAL A 62 -14.38 -17.45 -4.41
CA VAL A 62 -12.92 -17.48 -4.60
C VAL A 62 -12.32 -18.79 -4.09
N ARG A 63 -11.38 -19.38 -4.84
CA ARG A 63 -10.70 -20.62 -4.45
C ARG A 63 -9.40 -20.33 -3.68
N HIS A 64 -9.00 -21.25 -2.80
CA HIS A 64 -7.86 -21.08 -1.90
C HIS A 64 -6.53 -20.72 -2.58
N ALA A 65 -6.21 -21.39 -3.70
CA ALA A 65 -4.96 -21.15 -4.42
C ALA A 65 -4.89 -19.76 -5.06
N GLU A 66 -6.02 -19.25 -5.54
CA GLU A 66 -6.10 -17.94 -6.19
C GLU A 66 -5.83 -16.83 -5.16
N THR A 67 -6.44 -16.91 -3.97
CA THR A 67 -6.16 -15.93 -2.89
C THR A 67 -4.74 -16.02 -2.34
N TRP A 68 -4.09 -17.19 -2.37
CA TRP A 68 -2.69 -17.33 -1.97
C TRP A 68 -1.78 -16.49 -2.89
N ILE A 69 -1.87 -16.73 -4.19
CA ILE A 69 -1.03 -16.07 -5.20
C ILE A 69 -1.38 -14.59 -5.29
N THR A 70 -2.68 -14.26 -5.26
CA THR A 70 -3.14 -12.86 -5.33
C THR A 70 -2.63 -12.07 -4.13
N GLY A 71 -2.67 -12.64 -2.91
CA GLY A 71 -2.17 -11.95 -1.73
C GLY A 71 -0.66 -11.65 -1.79
N TRP A 72 0.15 -12.57 -2.31
CA TRP A 72 1.57 -12.29 -2.60
C TRP A 72 1.76 -11.18 -3.64
N GLY A 73 0.94 -11.19 -4.70
CA GLY A 73 0.94 -10.13 -5.72
C GLY A 73 0.63 -8.76 -5.12
N LYS A 74 -0.43 -8.68 -4.29
CA LYS A 74 -0.82 -7.45 -3.59
C LYS A 74 0.25 -6.97 -2.61
N ALA A 75 0.84 -7.87 -1.80
CA ALA A 75 1.91 -7.51 -0.87
C ALA A 75 3.17 -6.98 -1.61
N ALA A 76 3.53 -7.57 -2.74
CA ALA A 76 4.64 -7.09 -3.58
C ALA A 76 4.32 -5.74 -4.22
N ALA A 77 3.11 -5.56 -4.75
CA ALA A 77 2.67 -4.29 -5.33
C ALA A 77 2.74 -3.15 -4.29
N ILE A 78 2.28 -3.37 -3.06
CA ILE A 78 2.37 -2.37 -1.99
C ILE A 78 3.83 -2.01 -1.70
N ARG A 79 4.73 -2.98 -1.56
CA ARG A 79 6.17 -2.74 -1.35
C ARG A 79 6.77 -1.93 -2.50
N ASP A 80 6.47 -2.27 -3.73
CA ASP A 80 7.06 -1.63 -4.90
C ASP A 80 6.51 -0.21 -5.09
N LEU A 81 5.21 0.01 -4.90
CA LEU A 81 4.60 1.35 -4.96
C LEU A 81 5.07 2.27 -3.84
N THR A 82 5.25 1.74 -2.63
CA THR A 82 5.73 2.54 -1.50
C THR A 82 7.21 2.93 -1.64
N SER A 83 8.01 2.18 -2.43
CA SER A 83 9.42 2.48 -2.66
C SER A 83 9.68 3.80 -3.41
N VAL A 84 8.69 4.29 -4.16
CA VAL A 84 8.77 5.57 -4.90
C VAL A 84 8.14 6.75 -4.17
N LEU A 85 7.66 6.51 -2.95
CA LEU A 85 7.04 7.51 -2.08
C LEU A 85 8.04 7.96 -1.00
N PRO A 86 7.88 9.17 -0.43
CA PRO A 86 8.73 9.65 0.65
C PRO A 86 8.55 8.81 1.93
N GLU A 87 9.54 8.88 2.82
CA GLU A 87 9.46 8.26 4.16
C GLU A 87 8.21 8.73 4.92
N PRO A 88 7.57 7.85 5.72
CA PRO A 88 8.01 6.51 6.15
C PRO A 88 7.50 5.35 5.26
N LEU A 89 7.01 5.64 4.05
CA LEU A 89 6.30 4.65 3.24
C LEU A 89 7.15 3.47 2.76
N PRO A 90 8.40 3.64 2.28
CA PRO A 90 9.24 2.52 1.87
C PRO A 90 9.43 1.50 2.99
N ALA A 91 9.72 1.95 4.22
CA ALA A 91 9.87 1.07 5.37
C ALA A 91 8.56 0.35 5.73
N SER A 92 7.43 1.05 5.65
CA SER A 92 6.10 0.48 5.92
C SER A 92 5.74 -0.62 4.92
N GLY A 93 6.03 -0.42 3.63
CA GLY A 93 5.78 -1.43 2.60
C GLY A 93 6.62 -2.69 2.74
N VAL A 94 7.89 -2.56 3.12
CA VAL A 94 8.76 -3.71 3.44
C VAL A 94 8.23 -4.47 4.66
N ALA A 95 7.93 -3.76 5.75
CA ALA A 95 7.41 -4.38 6.97
C ALA A 95 6.08 -5.11 6.73
N LEU A 96 5.18 -4.54 5.92
CA LEU A 96 3.92 -5.19 5.54
C LEU A 96 4.16 -6.46 4.73
N HIS A 97 5.08 -6.44 3.76
CA HIS A 97 5.43 -7.61 2.97
C HIS A 97 6.04 -8.74 3.84
N GLU A 98 6.91 -8.39 4.79
CA GLU A 98 7.48 -9.34 5.76
C GLU A 98 6.40 -9.92 6.67
N THR A 99 5.49 -9.08 7.17
CA THR A 99 4.36 -9.51 7.99
C THR A 99 3.45 -10.47 7.24
N TRP A 100 3.19 -10.21 5.95
CA TRP A 100 2.46 -11.13 5.08
C TRP A 100 3.17 -12.48 4.95
N SER A 101 4.47 -12.46 4.66
CA SER A 101 5.28 -13.68 4.56
C SER A 101 5.23 -14.53 5.82
N ALA A 102 5.25 -13.89 7.00
CA ALA A 102 5.18 -14.59 8.28
C ALA A 102 3.78 -15.09 8.64
N SER A 103 2.74 -14.36 8.22
CA SER A 103 1.35 -14.57 8.66
C SER A 103 0.56 -15.49 7.73
N ILE A 104 0.82 -15.50 6.43
CA ILE A 104 -0.03 -16.15 5.43
C ILE A 104 -0.31 -17.63 5.74
N GLY A 105 0.73 -18.41 6.08
CA GLY A 105 0.57 -19.83 6.42
C GLY A 105 -0.16 -20.07 7.74
N GLN A 106 -0.18 -19.08 8.64
CA GLN A 106 -0.85 -19.17 9.95
C GLN A 106 -2.33 -18.76 9.88
N LEU A 107 -2.72 -17.88 8.95
CA LEU A 107 -4.11 -17.47 8.75
C LEU A 107 -5.04 -18.67 8.52
N ASP A 108 -4.50 -19.70 7.89
CA ASP A 108 -5.21 -20.93 7.54
C ASP A 108 -5.34 -21.91 8.72
N GLN A 109 -4.50 -21.77 9.76
CA GLN A 109 -4.29 -22.77 10.81
C GLN A 109 -5.27 -22.69 12.00
N GLY A 110 -6.28 -21.83 11.94
CA GLY A 110 -7.25 -21.65 13.03
C GLY A 110 -6.62 -21.28 14.40
N GLY A 111 -7.44 -21.27 15.45
CA GLY A 111 -6.96 -21.13 16.83
C GLY A 111 -6.26 -19.81 17.17
N ASN A 112 -5.21 -19.87 18.00
CA ASN A 112 -4.46 -18.69 18.48
C ASN A 112 -3.50 -18.14 17.42
N ALA A 113 -2.88 -19.01 16.62
CA ALA A 113 -1.95 -18.62 15.57
C ALA A 113 -2.65 -17.78 14.49
N ALA A 114 -3.80 -18.24 13.97
CA ALA A 114 -4.57 -17.49 13.00
C ALA A 114 -5.05 -16.13 13.53
N ARG A 115 -5.44 -16.06 14.82
CA ARG A 115 -5.83 -14.79 15.46
C ARG A 115 -4.65 -13.82 15.60
N LYS A 116 -3.45 -14.33 15.86
CA LYS A 116 -2.24 -13.48 15.91
C LYS A 116 -1.90 -12.96 14.51
N ALA A 117 -1.82 -13.86 13.53
CA ALA A 117 -1.56 -13.53 12.14
C ALA A 117 -2.56 -12.50 11.57
N GLU A 118 -3.85 -12.66 11.89
CA GLU A 118 -4.89 -11.68 11.53
C GLU A 118 -4.61 -10.30 12.13
N ARG A 119 -4.33 -10.22 13.43
CA ARG A 119 -4.05 -8.93 14.09
C ARG A 119 -2.79 -8.27 13.53
N ASP A 120 -1.70 -9.03 13.42
CA ASP A 120 -0.42 -8.52 12.92
C ASP A 120 -0.59 -7.97 11.49
N MET A 121 -1.32 -8.69 10.63
CA MET A 121 -1.63 -8.20 9.28
C MET A 121 -2.49 -6.95 9.27
N LEU A 122 -3.58 -6.92 10.05
CA LEU A 122 -4.46 -5.75 10.10
C LEU A 122 -3.74 -4.51 10.65
N GLU A 123 -2.84 -4.69 11.62
CA GLU A 123 -2.00 -3.62 12.14
C GLU A 123 -1.03 -3.10 11.07
N ALA A 124 -0.31 -3.97 10.37
CA ALA A 124 0.61 -3.56 9.30
C ALA A 124 -0.11 -2.85 8.12
N LEU A 125 -1.32 -3.34 7.78
CA LEU A 125 -2.18 -2.72 6.77
C LEU A 125 -2.63 -1.33 7.20
N ASP A 126 -3.04 -1.16 8.46
CA ASP A 126 -3.50 0.12 8.96
C ASP A 126 -2.36 1.13 9.10
N GLN A 127 -1.18 0.70 9.56
CA GLN A 127 0.01 1.55 9.62
C GLN A 127 0.38 2.08 8.23
N THR A 128 0.43 1.19 7.22
CA THR A 128 0.70 1.60 5.83
C THR A 128 -0.37 2.57 5.33
N ARG A 129 -1.65 2.26 5.54
CA ARG A 129 -2.77 3.14 5.15
C ARG A 129 -2.66 4.53 5.79
N GLN A 130 -2.43 4.60 7.10
CA GLN A 130 -2.32 5.87 7.81
C GLN A 130 -1.14 6.69 7.30
N ALA A 131 0.03 6.06 7.08
CA ALA A 131 1.18 6.72 6.48
C ALA A 131 0.85 7.29 5.08
N THR A 132 0.12 6.53 4.25
CA THR A 132 -0.28 6.98 2.91
C THR A 132 -1.28 8.13 2.95
N LEU A 133 -2.28 8.06 3.84
CA LEU A 133 -3.26 9.14 4.01
C LEU A 133 -2.61 10.42 4.54
N ASN A 134 -1.65 10.30 5.45
CA ASN A 134 -0.87 11.44 5.94
C ASN A 134 -0.10 12.12 4.80
N LEU A 135 0.52 11.35 3.91
CA LEU A 135 1.15 11.90 2.71
C LEU A 135 0.14 12.64 1.84
N ILE A 136 -1.01 12.03 1.52
CA ILE A 136 -2.05 12.67 0.69
C ILE A 136 -2.51 14.00 1.29
N HIS A 137 -2.62 14.10 2.62
CA HIS A 137 -2.96 15.35 3.31
C HIS A 137 -1.88 16.42 3.18
N GLN A 138 -0.59 16.04 3.16
CA GLN A 138 0.54 16.95 3.01
C GLN A 138 0.70 17.46 1.56
N LEU A 139 0.22 16.71 0.57
CA LEU A 139 0.28 17.10 -0.85
C LEU A 139 -0.82 18.09 -1.28
N ARG A 140 -1.61 18.62 -0.34
CA ARG A 140 -2.66 19.61 -0.63
C ARG A 140 -2.11 20.97 -1.03
#